data_AF-A0A2V9L1C7-F1
#
_entry.id   AF-A0A2V9L1C7-F1
#
_cell.length_a   1.000
_cell.length_b   1.000
_cell.length_c   1.000
_cell.angle_alpha   90.00
_cell.angle_beta   90.00
_cell.angle_gamma   90.00
#
_symmetry.space_group_name_H-M   'P 1'
#
loop_
_entity.id
_entity.type
_entity.pdbx_description
1 polymer ?
#
loop_
_entity_poly.entity_id
_entity_poly.type
_entity_poly.pdbx_seq_one_letter_code
_entity_poly.pdbx_strand_id
1 'polypeptide(L)'
;MSSRTLTPANQITILRLMFVPLFAILVVDRRYGAALAVLGLAAVSDFVDGTVARILHQESPLGVALDPIADKILMTTAFLLLAFNRVLPWWVTILVLSRDVGILVTATVISLVAGYRPFRPTLLGKVSTFVQVTTVFLAVAGEAHVPLATRSLVRLSTYLAAGLTVVSAIHYLIVARHRFAHPSTEESAAAA
;
A
#
# COMPACT_ATOMS: atom_id res chain seq x y z
N MET A 1 7.10 -24.62 -24.48
CA MET A 1 6.10 -24.22 -23.46
C MET A 1 5.78 -22.76 -23.68
N SER A 2 4.70 -22.48 -24.42
CA SER A 2 4.37 -21.12 -24.88
C SER A 2 3.92 -20.27 -23.69
N SER A 3 4.81 -19.40 -23.22
CA SER A 3 4.55 -18.45 -22.15
C SER A 3 3.49 -17.45 -22.61
N ARG A 4 2.22 -17.69 -22.25
CA ARG A 4 1.18 -16.66 -22.34
C ARG A 4 1.49 -15.57 -21.30
N THR A 5 2.38 -14.66 -21.65
CA THR A 5 2.80 -13.49 -20.86
C THR A 5 1.72 -12.42 -20.79
N LEU A 6 0.64 -12.53 -21.58
CA LEU A 6 -0.48 -11.59 -21.65
C LEU A 6 -1.74 -12.22 -21.06
N THR A 7 -1.79 -12.41 -19.74
CA THR A 7 -3.05 -12.66 -19.03
C THR A 7 -3.75 -11.31 -18.76
N PRO A 8 -5.09 -11.27 -18.67
CA PRO A 8 -5.83 -10.04 -18.36
C PRO A 8 -5.29 -9.34 -17.09
N ALA A 9 -4.97 -10.12 -16.06
CA ALA A 9 -4.37 -9.61 -14.82
C ALA A 9 -3.03 -8.88 -15.07
N ASN A 10 -2.13 -9.44 -15.89
CA ASN A 10 -0.83 -8.82 -16.15
C ASN A 10 -0.97 -7.50 -16.92
N GLN A 11 -1.90 -7.43 -17.89
CA GLN A 11 -2.13 -6.20 -18.66
C GLN A 11 -2.55 -5.04 -17.77
N ILE A 12 -3.31 -5.31 -16.72
CA ILE A 12 -3.88 -4.25 -15.91
C ILE A 12 -2.97 -3.88 -14.75
N THR A 13 -2.18 -4.81 -14.22
CA THR A 13 -1.04 -4.42 -13.37
C THR A 13 -0.05 -3.53 -14.12
N ILE A 14 0.23 -3.81 -15.41
CA ILE A 14 1.03 -2.94 -16.27
C ILE A 14 0.35 -1.59 -16.49
N LEU A 15 -0.96 -1.57 -16.76
CA LEU A 15 -1.73 -0.34 -16.90
C LEU A 15 -1.67 0.53 -15.63
N ARG A 16 -1.76 -0.10 -14.45
CA ARG A 16 -1.63 0.59 -13.15
C ARG A 16 -0.24 1.17 -12.98
N LEU A 17 0.79 0.45 -13.38
CA LEU A 17 2.16 0.95 -13.37
C LEU A 17 2.31 2.16 -14.30
N MET A 18 1.56 2.22 -15.41
CA MET A 18 1.48 3.41 -16.28
C MET A 18 0.69 4.57 -15.66
N PHE A 19 -0.30 4.29 -14.80
CA PHE A 19 -1.02 5.34 -14.07
C PHE A 19 -0.15 6.06 -13.06
N VAL A 20 0.89 5.42 -12.51
CA VAL A 20 1.84 6.06 -11.58
C VAL A 20 2.52 7.30 -12.17
N PRO A 21 3.28 7.22 -13.29
CA PRO A 21 3.95 8.39 -13.86
C PRO A 21 2.93 9.42 -14.37
N LEU A 22 1.78 8.98 -14.90
CA LEU A 22 0.72 9.89 -15.33
C LEU A 22 0.17 10.70 -14.14
N PHE A 23 -0.16 10.03 -13.04
CA PHE A 23 -0.56 10.66 -11.79
C PHE A 23 0.51 11.64 -11.30
N ALA A 24 1.78 11.23 -11.33
CA ALA A 24 2.88 12.06 -10.89
C ALA A 24 2.99 13.37 -11.66
N ILE A 25 2.96 13.30 -13.00
CA ILE A 25 2.99 14.48 -13.88
C ILE A 25 1.80 15.41 -13.58
N LEU A 26 0.59 14.85 -13.45
CA LEU A 26 -0.61 15.64 -13.19
C LEU A 26 -0.58 16.36 -11.83
N VAL A 27 -0.02 15.73 -10.80
CA VAL A 27 0.15 16.35 -9.47
C VAL A 27 1.23 17.43 -9.49
N VAL A 28 2.32 17.22 -10.23
CA VAL A 28 3.38 18.24 -10.41
C VAL A 28 2.83 19.46 -11.15
N ASP A 29 2.02 19.25 -12.19
CA ASP A 29 1.35 20.31 -12.95
C ASP A 29 0.16 20.94 -12.21
N ARG A 30 -0.11 20.53 -10.96
CA ARG A 30 -1.26 20.97 -10.14
C ARG A 30 -2.62 20.75 -10.79
N ARG A 31 -2.71 19.79 -11.71
CA ARG A 31 -3.95 19.37 -12.36
C ARG A 31 -4.68 18.32 -11.52
N TYR A 32 -5.00 18.69 -10.28
CA TYR A 32 -5.52 17.75 -9.27
C TYR A 32 -6.83 17.08 -9.66
N GLY A 33 -7.70 17.73 -10.45
CA GLY A 33 -8.92 17.09 -10.97
C GLY A 33 -8.63 15.90 -11.90
N ALA A 34 -7.64 16.04 -12.77
CA ALA A 34 -7.20 14.94 -13.63
C ALA A 34 -6.42 13.88 -12.83
N ALA A 35 -5.59 14.30 -11.87
CA ALA A 35 -4.90 13.38 -10.97
C ALA A 35 -5.90 12.53 -10.15
N LEU A 36 -6.99 13.13 -9.68
CA LEU A 36 -8.06 12.43 -8.99
C LEU A 36 -8.75 11.40 -9.90
N ALA A 37 -8.99 11.76 -11.16
CA ALA A 37 -9.57 10.83 -12.13
C ALA A 37 -8.64 9.63 -12.38
N VAL A 38 -7.34 9.86 -12.54
CA VAL A 38 -6.35 8.78 -12.70
C VAL A 38 -6.27 7.90 -11.46
N LEU A 39 -6.28 8.51 -10.27
CA LEU A 39 -6.28 7.78 -9.00
C LEU A 39 -7.55 6.92 -8.84
N GLY A 40 -8.71 7.47 -9.20
CA GLY A 40 -9.99 6.75 -9.22
C GLY A 40 -9.99 5.60 -10.23
N LEU A 41 -9.51 5.85 -11.46
CA LEU A 41 -9.38 4.81 -12.49
C LEU A 41 -8.46 3.68 -12.03
N ALA A 42 -7.31 4.00 -11.42
CA ALA A 42 -6.40 3.00 -10.87
C ALA A 42 -7.07 2.11 -9.80
N ALA A 43 -7.84 2.72 -8.89
CA ALA A 43 -8.56 1.99 -7.85
C ALA A 43 -9.70 1.12 -8.41
N VAL A 44 -10.43 1.61 -9.42
CA VAL A 44 -11.48 0.84 -10.08
C VAL A 44 -10.88 -0.33 -10.86
N SER A 45 -9.77 -0.11 -11.58
CA SER A 45 -9.06 -1.18 -12.28
C SER A 45 -8.65 -2.31 -11.33
N ASP A 46 -8.10 -1.97 -10.16
CA ASP A 46 -7.76 -2.97 -9.13
C ASP A 46 -8.96 -3.79 -8.67
N PHE A 47 -10.04 -3.11 -8.30
CA PHE A 47 -11.23 -3.77 -7.80
C PHE A 47 -11.88 -4.70 -8.84
N VAL A 48 -11.95 -4.23 -10.09
CA VAL A 48 -12.51 -5.01 -11.20
C VAL A 48 -11.67 -6.26 -11.44
N ASP A 49 -10.34 -6.17 -11.47
CA ASP A 49 -9.49 -7.33 -11.75
C ASP A 49 -9.39 -8.30 -10.60
N GLY A 50 -9.26 -7.80 -9.38
CA GLY A 50 -9.27 -8.65 -8.19
C GLY A 50 -10.55 -9.47 -8.11
N THR A 51 -11.67 -8.92 -8.59
CA THR A 51 -12.96 -9.62 -8.63
C THR A 51 -13.06 -10.56 -9.83
N VAL A 52 -12.73 -10.09 -11.04
CA VAL A 52 -12.81 -10.87 -12.28
C VAL A 52 -11.83 -12.04 -12.28
N ALA A 53 -10.59 -11.84 -11.82
CA ALA A 53 -9.58 -12.88 -11.74
C ALA A 53 -9.96 -13.99 -10.74
N ARG A 54 -10.57 -13.61 -9.60
CA ARG A 54 -11.11 -14.56 -8.61
C ARG A 54 -12.27 -15.38 -9.15
N ILE A 55 -13.19 -14.75 -9.86
CA ILE A 55 -14.36 -15.45 -10.43
C ILE A 55 -13.91 -16.41 -11.54
N LEU A 56 -12.96 -15.98 -12.39
CA LEU A 56 -12.50 -16.77 -13.52
C LEU A 56 -11.39 -17.79 -13.19
N HIS A 57 -10.88 -17.81 -11.95
CA HIS A 57 -9.74 -18.65 -11.52
C HIS A 57 -8.50 -18.53 -12.44
N GLN A 58 -8.32 -17.37 -13.07
CA GLN A 58 -7.24 -17.06 -14.02
C GLN A 58 -6.21 -16.11 -13.41
N GLU A 59 -5.84 -16.34 -12.15
CA GLU A 59 -4.79 -15.57 -11.49
C GLU A 59 -3.41 -16.00 -12.03
N SER A 60 -2.63 -15.04 -12.54
CA SER A 60 -1.24 -15.31 -12.90
C SER A 60 -0.32 -15.08 -11.70
N PRO A 61 0.64 -15.98 -11.42
CA PRO A 61 1.56 -15.80 -10.29
C PRO A 61 2.34 -14.48 -10.34
N LEU A 62 2.66 -14.02 -11.55
CA LEU A 62 3.33 -12.73 -11.79
C LEU A 62 2.44 -11.54 -11.47
N GLY A 63 1.18 -11.54 -11.95
CA GLY A 63 0.23 -10.47 -11.67
C GLY A 63 -0.05 -10.33 -10.18
N VAL A 64 -0.28 -11.45 -9.48
CA VAL A 64 -0.51 -11.47 -8.02
C VAL A 64 0.68 -10.90 -7.22
N ALA A 65 1.91 -11.11 -7.69
CA ALA A 65 3.10 -10.56 -7.05
C ALA A 65 3.32 -9.07 -7.39
N LEU A 66 3.03 -8.67 -8.63
CA LEU A 66 3.24 -7.29 -9.10
C LEU A 66 2.17 -6.32 -8.61
N ASP A 67 0.97 -6.81 -8.33
CA ASP A 67 -0.19 -6.00 -7.94
C ASP A 67 0.04 -5.21 -6.63
N PRO A 68 0.47 -5.82 -5.50
CA PRO A 68 0.85 -5.08 -4.30
C PRO A 68 2.03 -4.12 -4.50
N ILE A 69 2.94 -4.41 -5.44
CA ILE A 69 4.11 -3.58 -5.73
C ILE A 69 3.65 -2.30 -6.44
N ALA A 70 2.80 -2.42 -7.46
CA ALA A 70 2.26 -1.28 -8.19
C ALA A 70 1.49 -0.34 -7.25
N ASP A 71 0.67 -0.87 -6.35
CA ASP A 71 -0.06 -0.09 -5.35
C ASP A 71 0.88 0.65 -4.39
N LYS A 72 1.92 -0.05 -3.92
CA LYS A 72 2.92 0.53 -3.03
C LYS A 72 3.65 1.71 -3.69
N ILE A 73 4.00 1.56 -4.98
CA ILE A 73 4.67 2.60 -5.75
C ILE A 73 3.74 3.80 -5.94
N LEU A 74 2.47 3.57 -6.30
CA LEU A 74 1.48 4.63 -6.47
C LEU A 74 1.29 5.41 -5.15
N MET A 75 1.10 4.71 -4.04
CA MET A 75 0.92 5.32 -2.72
C MET A 75 2.15 6.10 -2.27
N THR A 76 3.35 5.51 -2.42
CA THR A 76 4.62 6.16 -2.08
C THR A 76 4.80 7.45 -2.88
N THR A 77 4.54 7.39 -4.19
CA THR A 77 4.61 8.55 -5.09
C THR A 77 3.61 9.62 -4.68
N ALA A 78 2.38 9.25 -4.35
CA ALA A 78 1.35 10.17 -3.93
C ALA A 78 1.69 10.89 -2.62
N PHE A 79 2.13 10.17 -1.58
CA PHE A 79 2.52 10.78 -0.32
C PHE A 79 3.72 11.73 -0.48
N LEU A 80 4.70 11.38 -1.32
CA LEU A 80 5.85 12.23 -1.61
C LEU A 80 5.41 13.51 -2.33
N LEU A 81 4.68 13.39 -3.44
CA LEU A 81 4.28 14.54 -4.25
C LEU A 81 3.32 15.48 -3.52
N LEU A 82 2.39 14.94 -2.72
CA LEU A 82 1.52 15.74 -1.87
C LEU A 82 2.29 16.47 -0.77
N ALA A 83 3.35 15.86 -0.22
CA ALA A 83 4.22 16.53 0.74
C ALA A 83 5.08 17.63 0.10
N PHE A 84 5.63 17.37 -1.09
CA PHE A 84 6.36 18.37 -1.88
C PHE A 84 5.49 19.59 -2.20
N ASN A 85 4.23 19.36 -2.57
CA ASN A 85 3.25 20.42 -2.83
C ASN A 85 2.69 21.08 -1.56
N ARG A 86 3.19 20.71 -0.36
CA ARG A 86 2.74 21.22 0.95
C ARG A 86 1.26 20.94 1.27
N VAL A 87 0.66 19.97 0.59
CA VAL A 87 -0.72 19.49 0.85
C VAL A 87 -0.72 18.61 2.10
N LEU A 88 0.27 17.72 2.21
CA LEU A 88 0.50 16.89 3.38
C LEU A 88 1.77 17.33 4.13
N PRO A 89 1.79 17.24 5.46
CA PRO A 89 2.99 17.54 6.21
C PRO A 89 4.03 16.42 6.07
N TRP A 90 5.31 16.82 5.89
CA TRP A 90 6.43 15.90 5.68
C TRP A 90 6.58 14.83 6.75
N TRP A 91 6.31 15.18 8.02
CA TRP A 91 6.44 14.23 9.12
C TRP A 91 5.46 13.05 9.00
N VAL A 92 4.25 13.25 8.44
CA VAL A 92 3.29 12.16 8.19
C VAL A 92 3.76 11.28 7.04
N THR A 93 4.23 11.90 5.95
CA THR A 93 4.76 11.18 4.80
C THR A 93 5.95 10.28 5.20
N ILE A 94 6.91 10.82 5.96
CA ILE A 94 8.06 10.06 6.46
C ILE A 94 7.62 8.92 7.39
N LEU A 95 6.64 9.18 8.26
CA LEU A 95 6.10 8.17 9.17
C LEU A 95 5.42 7.01 8.43
N VAL A 96 4.61 7.31 7.41
CA VAL A 96 3.94 6.28 6.59
C VAL A 96 4.97 5.47 5.81
N LEU A 97 5.91 6.15 5.13
CA LEU A 97 6.94 5.49 4.33
C LEU A 97 7.87 4.62 5.18
N SER A 98 8.33 5.12 6.33
CA SER A 98 9.21 4.36 7.23
C SER A 98 8.53 3.09 7.76
N ARG A 99 7.25 3.15 8.14
CA ARG A 99 6.46 1.98 8.54
C ARG A 99 6.36 0.96 7.40
N ASP A 100 6.11 1.44 6.19
CA ASP A 100 5.95 0.60 5.02
C ASP A 100 7.22 -0.12 4.60
N VAL A 101 8.37 0.56 4.70
CA VAL A 101 9.71 -0.03 4.56
C VAL A 101 9.99 -1.02 5.70
N GLY A 102 9.66 -0.67 6.94
CA GLY A 102 9.88 -1.54 8.10
C GLY A 102 9.14 -2.88 8.02
N ILE A 103 7.90 -2.89 7.52
CA ILE A 103 7.14 -4.13 7.27
C ILE A 103 7.82 -4.97 6.18
N LEU A 104 8.25 -4.33 5.09
CA LEU A 104 8.93 -5.01 3.98
C LEU A 104 10.24 -5.66 4.45
N VAL A 105 11.10 -4.89 5.12
CA VAL A 105 12.37 -5.37 5.65
C VAL A 105 12.16 -6.52 6.63
N THR A 106 11.20 -6.39 7.56
CA THR A 106 10.98 -7.45 8.55
C THR A 106 10.40 -8.70 7.90
N ALA A 107 9.48 -8.57 6.94
CA ALA A 107 8.98 -9.70 6.17
C ALA A 107 10.12 -10.41 5.43
N THR A 108 10.99 -9.67 4.74
CA THR A 108 12.15 -10.22 4.04
C THR A 108 13.13 -10.93 4.98
N VAL A 109 13.50 -10.31 6.11
CA VAL A 109 14.42 -10.92 7.08
C VAL A 109 13.85 -12.21 7.66
N ILE A 110 12.56 -12.24 8.03
CA ILE A 110 11.91 -13.46 8.54
C ILE A 110 11.88 -14.54 7.46
N SER A 111 11.53 -14.20 6.22
CA SER A 111 11.51 -15.15 5.11
C SER A 111 12.89 -15.76 4.82
N LEU A 112 13.96 -14.99 4.99
CA LEU A 112 15.34 -15.45 4.79
C LEU A 112 15.85 -16.32 5.95
N VAL A 113 15.44 -16.03 7.19
CA VAL A 113 15.97 -16.70 8.39
C VAL A 113 15.15 -17.91 8.82
N ALA A 114 13.82 -17.84 8.77
CA ALA A 114 12.92 -18.85 9.36
C ALA A 114 12.22 -19.76 8.33
N GLY A 115 12.58 -19.64 7.05
CA GLY A 115 11.82 -20.22 5.94
C GLY A 115 10.50 -19.49 5.69
N TYR A 116 9.87 -19.74 4.54
CA TYR A 116 8.69 -19.00 4.07
C TYR A 116 7.45 -19.26 4.95
N ARG A 117 7.33 -18.55 6.08
CA ARG A 117 6.10 -18.50 6.88
C ARG A 117 5.33 -17.24 6.50
N PRO A 118 4.15 -17.34 5.87
CA PRO A 118 3.39 -16.17 5.45
C PRO A 118 3.01 -15.35 6.68
N PHE A 119 3.62 -14.18 6.83
CA PHE A 119 3.31 -13.24 7.89
C PHE A 119 1.89 -12.70 7.66
N ARG A 120 0.91 -13.19 8.42
CA ARG A 120 -0.48 -12.76 8.27
C ARG A 120 -0.58 -11.27 8.64
N PRO A 121 -1.07 -10.39 7.74
CA PRO A 121 -1.24 -8.98 8.06
C PRO A 121 -2.16 -8.82 9.26
N THR A 122 -1.73 -8.05 10.25
CA THR A 122 -2.58 -7.73 11.41
C THR A 122 -3.76 -6.86 10.96
N LEU A 123 -4.91 -6.97 11.63
CA LEU A 123 -6.08 -6.15 11.32
C LEU A 123 -5.75 -4.65 11.38
N LEU A 124 -4.93 -4.25 12.35
CA LEU A 124 -4.40 -2.89 12.47
C LEU A 124 -3.61 -2.46 11.22
N GLY A 125 -2.84 -3.36 10.63
CA GLY A 125 -2.09 -3.08 9.43
C GLY A 125 -2.98 -2.79 8.22
N LYS A 126 -4.09 -3.52 8.08
CA LYS A 126 -5.09 -3.32 7.01
C LYS A 126 -5.90 -2.04 7.19
N VAL A 127 -6.31 -1.73 8.43
CA VAL A 127 -7.04 -0.50 8.72
C VAL A 127 -6.13 0.72 8.48
N SER A 128 -4.87 0.64 8.89
CA SER A 128 -3.90 1.72 8.64
C SER A 128 -3.73 1.98 7.14
N THR A 129 -3.57 0.94 6.32
CA THR A 129 -3.43 1.11 4.86
C THR A 129 -4.71 1.66 4.24
N PHE A 130 -5.89 1.20 4.67
CA PHE A 130 -7.16 1.73 4.19
C PHE A 130 -7.27 3.24 4.47
N VAL A 131 -6.97 3.66 5.70
CA VAL A 131 -7.00 5.07 6.08
C VAL A 131 -5.95 5.90 5.32
N GLN A 132 -4.77 5.34 5.04
CA GLN A 132 -3.76 6.00 4.20
C GLN A 132 -4.26 6.21 2.76
N VAL A 133 -4.85 5.18 2.15
CA VAL A 133 -5.47 5.27 0.81
C VAL A 133 -6.53 6.37 0.80
N THR A 134 -7.46 6.34 1.77
CA THR A 134 -8.51 7.36 1.91
C THR A 134 -7.92 8.76 2.10
N THR A 135 -6.83 8.89 2.86
CA THR A 135 -6.15 10.17 3.08
C THR A 135 -5.61 10.74 1.78
N VAL A 136 -4.94 9.94 0.96
CA VAL A 136 -4.44 10.37 -0.35
C VAL A 136 -5.58 10.80 -1.26
N PHE A 137 -6.66 10.00 -1.33
CA PHE A 137 -7.85 10.35 -2.11
C PHE A 137 -8.46 11.69 -1.66
N LEU A 138 -8.65 11.88 -0.36
CA LEU A 138 -9.20 13.11 0.19
C LEU A 138 -8.28 14.30 -0.03
N ALA A 139 -6.96 14.13 0.10
CA ALA A 139 -5.99 15.19 -0.12
C ALA A 139 -6.00 15.67 -1.59
N VAL A 140 -5.98 14.73 -2.55
CA VAL A 140 -6.09 15.07 -3.97
C VAL A 140 -7.46 15.68 -4.28
N ALA A 141 -8.54 15.16 -3.71
CA ALA A 141 -9.89 15.69 -3.92
C ALA A 141 -10.06 17.10 -3.34
N GLY A 142 -9.43 17.40 -2.21
CA GLY A 142 -9.44 18.72 -1.59
C GLY A 142 -8.76 19.76 -2.47
N GLU A 143 -7.61 19.43 -3.05
CA GLU A 143 -6.91 20.29 -4.02
C GLU A 143 -7.64 20.37 -5.37
N ALA A 144 -8.39 19.34 -5.74
CA ALA A 144 -9.31 19.36 -6.88
C ALA A 144 -10.60 20.17 -6.64
N HIS A 145 -10.73 20.82 -5.46
CA HIS A 145 -11.91 21.62 -5.07
C HIS A 145 -13.22 20.81 -5.03
N VAL A 146 -13.15 19.51 -4.74
CA VAL A 146 -14.33 18.68 -4.55
C VAL A 146 -15.03 19.09 -3.24
N PRO A 147 -16.33 19.45 -3.24
CA PRO A 147 -17.02 20.01 -2.07
C PRO A 147 -16.98 19.10 -0.83
N LEU A 148 -16.97 17.78 -1.05
CA LEU A 148 -16.94 16.78 0.02
C LEU A 148 -15.59 16.71 0.75
N ALA A 149 -14.50 17.09 0.09
CA ALA A 149 -13.14 16.99 0.61
C ALA A 149 -12.71 18.29 1.31
N THR A 150 -13.42 18.65 2.39
CA THR A 150 -13.11 19.87 3.15
C THR A 150 -11.71 19.81 3.79
N ARG A 151 -11.06 20.97 3.95
CA ARG A 151 -9.73 21.08 4.58
C ARG A 151 -9.67 20.48 5.99
N SER A 152 -10.79 20.48 6.71
CA SER A 152 -10.89 19.86 8.04
C SER A 152 -10.91 18.35 7.94
N LEU A 153 -11.64 17.79 6.96
CA LEU A 153 -11.71 16.35 6.72
C LEU A 153 -10.36 15.79 6.27
N VAL A 154 -9.65 16.49 5.37
CA VAL A 154 -8.29 16.12 4.94
C VAL A 154 -7.31 16.12 6.11
N ARG A 155 -7.37 17.13 6.99
CA ARG A 155 -6.52 17.18 8.19
C ARG A 155 -6.85 16.04 9.15
N LEU A 156 -8.14 15.79 9.39
CA LEU A 156 -8.59 14.71 10.26
C LEU A 156 -8.09 13.35 9.75
N SER A 157 -8.28 13.05 8.46
CA SER A 157 -7.81 11.79 7.87
C SER A 157 -6.29 11.67 7.95
N THR A 158 -5.55 12.76 7.73
CA THR A 158 -4.09 12.81 7.85
C THR A 158 -3.61 12.47 9.27
N TYR A 159 -4.20 13.07 10.30
CA TYR A 159 -3.85 12.75 11.69
C TYR A 159 -4.27 11.34 12.10
N LEU A 160 -5.43 10.87 11.63
CA LEU A 160 -5.87 9.49 11.84
C LEU A 160 -4.92 8.49 11.18
N ALA A 161 -4.48 8.75 9.95
CA ALA A 161 -3.50 7.93 9.25
C ALA A 161 -2.18 7.87 10.04
N ALA A 162 -1.70 9.01 10.53
CA ALA A 162 -0.49 9.07 11.34
C ALA A 162 -0.64 8.28 12.65
N GLY A 163 -1.73 8.49 13.40
CA GLY A 163 -1.99 7.79 14.65
C GLY A 163 -2.07 6.28 14.47
N LEU A 164 -2.84 5.82 13.48
CA LEU A 164 -2.95 4.38 13.16
C LEU A 164 -1.63 3.78 12.69
N THR A 165 -0.83 4.54 11.95
CA THR A 165 0.50 4.11 11.51
C THR A 165 1.43 3.91 12.71
N VAL A 166 1.42 4.85 13.67
CA VAL A 166 2.19 4.72 14.93
C VAL A 166 1.73 3.49 15.73
N VAL A 167 0.42 3.33 15.93
CA VAL A 167 -0.14 2.18 16.66
C VAL A 167 0.22 0.87 15.96
N SER A 168 0.10 0.82 14.63
CA SER A 168 0.51 -0.33 13.83
C SER A 168 2.00 -0.62 13.96
N ALA A 169 2.86 0.40 13.97
CA ALA A 169 4.31 0.24 14.11
C ALA A 169 4.70 -0.29 15.49
N ILE A 170 4.11 0.27 16.56
CA ILE A 170 4.34 -0.19 17.94
C ILE A 170 3.88 -1.64 18.11
N HIS A 171 2.67 -1.97 17.65
CA HIS A 171 2.16 -3.33 17.70
C HIS A 171 3.10 -4.31 16.98
N TYR A 172 3.64 -3.90 15.83
CA TYR A 172 4.59 -4.72 15.08
C TYR A 172 5.91 -4.94 15.83
N LEU A 173 6.46 -3.89 16.47
CA LEU A 173 7.66 -4.00 17.30
C LEU A 173 7.46 -4.96 18.48
N ILE A 174 6.28 -4.93 19.12
CA ILE A 174 5.94 -5.83 20.23
C ILE A 174 5.86 -7.28 19.73
N VAL A 175 5.17 -7.53 18.61
CA VAL A 175 5.04 -8.87 18.02
C VAL A 175 6.41 -9.43 17.61
N ALA A 176 7.25 -8.60 16.97
CA ALA A 176 8.61 -8.98 16.61
C ALA A 176 9.43 -9.35 17.85
N ARG A 177 9.40 -8.51 18.89
CA ARG A 177 10.13 -8.75 20.15
C ARG A 177 9.73 -10.07 20.81
N HIS A 178 8.43 -10.38 20.90
CA HIS A 178 7.97 -11.65 21.49
C HIS A 178 8.43 -12.88 20.71
N ARG A 179 8.60 -12.76 19.39
CA ARG A 179 9.06 -13.87 18.54
C ARG A 179 10.56 -14.11 18.66
N PHE A 180 11.36 -13.04 18.83
CA PHE A 180 12.80 -13.15 19.06
C PHE A 180 13.18 -13.51 20.51
N ALA A 181 12.29 -13.27 21.49
CA ALA A 181 12.52 -13.63 22.88
C ALA A 181 12.34 -15.13 23.20
N HIS A 182 11.71 -15.90 22.31
CA HIS A 182 11.60 -17.36 22.42
C HIS A 182 12.06 -18.05 21.14
N PRO A 183 13.38 -18.14 20.90
CA PRO A 183 13.92 -19.12 19.97
C PRO A 183 13.76 -20.51 20.62
N SER A 184 13.22 -21.48 19.87
CA SER A 184 13.23 -22.92 20.16
C SER A 184 12.59 -23.42 21.48
N THR A 185 11.38 -23.95 21.38
CA THR A 185 10.99 -25.20 22.11
C THR A 185 10.35 -26.25 21.20
N GLU A 186 10.07 -25.97 19.93
CA GLU A 186 9.51 -26.97 18.99
C GLU A 186 10.59 -27.88 18.37
N GLU A 187 11.88 -27.50 18.40
CA GLU A 187 12.97 -28.26 17.77
C GLU A 187 13.43 -29.48 18.58
N SER A 188 13.06 -29.57 19.88
CA SER A 188 13.42 -30.72 20.74
C SER A 188 12.33 -31.82 20.80
N ALA A 189 11.13 -31.58 20.28
CA ALA A 189 10.02 -32.56 20.33
C ALA A 189 9.84 -33.35 19.03
N ALA A 190 10.45 -32.91 17.92
CA ALA A 190 10.46 -33.65 16.65
C ALA A 190 11.68 -34.58 16.51
N ALA A 191 12.58 -34.58 17.49
CA ALA A 191 13.81 -35.37 17.50
C ALA A 191 13.91 -36.35 18.70
N ALA A 192 12.83 -36.53 19.46
CA ALA A 192 12.69 -37.51 20.54
C ALA A 192 11.53 -38.45 20.23
#